data_AF-A0A421J706-F1
#
_entry.id   AF-A0A421J706-F1
#
_cell.length_a   1.000
_cell.length_b   1.000
_cell.length_c   1.000
_cell.angle_alpha   90.00
_cell.angle_beta   90.00
_cell.angle_gamma   90.00
#
_symmetry.space_group_name_H-M   'P 1'
#
loop_
_entity.id
_entity.type
_entity.pdbx_description
1 polymer ?
#
loop_
_entity_poly.entity_id
_entity_poly.type
_entity_poly.pdbx_seq_one_letter_code
_entity_poly.pdbx_strand_id
1 'polypeptide(L)'
;MEDFSSNVSTKSGKWMPNGTGGLFSPDQGWNSTMTAAITLASVLVVFFQFLKAKFLDAKSPKVPVKSVAEDFSWDSSPPLKSYPFKNKEYKLTMGIRTVDPQDWLLVDPSYKTQVEEKRKLLTNSHSRYPPEKDLTSSTLFVTKEAVPAIHELYDIVVDYMCRKYPMHFTKKGTFLHNSITNETIPYSASKAINAETHLLNLARTIQEDFIILLKDPSREHEKDGTEYFFKGGVFAFAAGFDPKTRFNTPLSFVHHPIPGYEEKLKLSMNRFFSRIEPGQFVTRSNFSVQTHDLYYVDDANKGHNLPKGYEQKPIPYNELDFDTKVHYRSERQVLTKLPKSKAVVFTIRTFLEPMSALKREGTEVCERLAGAISGFPHDIATYKRAYEWGPAVKQYLQEPNS
;
A
#
# COMPACT_ATOMS: atom_id res chain seq x y z
N MET A 1 -33.20 -72.36 6.31
CA MET A 1 -33.93 -71.61 7.37
C MET A 1 -33.90 -70.15 6.97
N GLU A 2 -34.49 -69.78 5.83
CA GLU A 2 -35.93 -69.87 5.40
C GLU A 2 -36.72 -68.70 6.04
N ASP A 3 -37.30 -67.76 5.27
CA ASP A 3 -38.45 -67.85 4.32
C ASP A 3 -39.80 -67.97 5.05
N PHE A 4 -40.95 -67.44 4.60
CA PHE A 4 -41.36 -66.62 3.43
C PHE A 4 -42.57 -65.74 3.87
N SER A 5 -43.10 -64.73 3.16
CA SER A 5 -42.87 -64.09 1.84
C SER A 5 -43.04 -62.55 2.00
N SER A 6 -43.87 -61.69 1.39
CA SER A 6 -44.78 -61.56 0.21
C SER A 6 -45.21 -60.05 0.15
N ASN A 7 -45.90 -59.43 -0.82
CA ASN A 7 -46.16 -59.58 -2.27
C ASN A 7 -46.82 -58.25 -2.76
N VAL A 8 -46.80 -57.78 -4.02
CA VAL A 8 -45.95 -58.03 -5.20
C VAL A 8 -46.29 -56.97 -6.29
N SER A 9 -45.35 -56.66 -7.20
CA SER A 9 -45.60 -56.00 -8.52
C SER A 9 -45.84 -54.46 -8.52
N THR A 10 -45.52 -53.67 -9.56
CA THR A 10 -45.28 -54.00 -11.00
C THR A 10 -44.27 -53.06 -11.72
N LYS A 11 -43.27 -53.66 -12.43
CA LYS A 11 -42.58 -53.32 -13.72
C LYS A 11 -42.46 -51.85 -14.22
N SER A 12 -41.45 -51.40 -14.98
CA SER A 12 -40.19 -51.92 -15.59
C SER A 12 -39.37 -50.70 -16.11
N GLY A 13 -38.05 -50.66 -16.33
CA GLY A 13 -37.11 -51.66 -16.91
C GLY A 13 -37.05 -51.49 -18.45
N LYS A 14 -35.91 -51.44 -19.16
CA LYS A 14 -34.45 -51.64 -18.90
C LYS A 14 -33.61 -50.99 -20.03
N TRP A 15 -32.28 -50.88 -19.85
CA TRP A 15 -31.19 -51.40 -20.73
C TRP A 15 -29.94 -50.48 -20.86
N MET A 16 -28.76 -51.12 -20.73
CA MET A 16 -27.47 -50.78 -21.34
C MET A 16 -26.98 -52.04 -22.07
N PRO A 17 -26.10 -51.95 -23.09
CA PRO A 17 -24.76 -52.49 -22.87
C PRO A 17 -23.58 -51.80 -23.61
N ASN A 18 -22.40 -52.02 -23.04
CA ASN A 18 -21.00 -51.98 -23.55
C ASN A 18 -20.74 -51.86 -25.07
N GLY A 19 -19.65 -51.16 -25.46
CA GLY A 19 -19.01 -51.37 -26.78
C GLY A 19 -17.89 -50.41 -27.22
N THR A 20 -16.62 -50.82 -27.07
CA THR A 20 -15.45 -50.59 -27.98
C THR A 20 -15.28 -49.29 -28.80
N GLY A 21 -14.29 -48.46 -28.41
CA GLY A 21 -13.11 -47.98 -29.19
C GLY A 21 -13.20 -47.37 -30.61
N GLY A 22 -12.54 -46.22 -30.81
CA GLY A 22 -12.22 -45.60 -32.11
C GLY A 22 -11.40 -44.29 -31.95
N LEU A 23 -10.63 -43.87 -32.97
CA LEU A 23 -9.77 -42.65 -32.96
C LEU A 23 -10.16 -41.64 -34.05
N PHE A 24 -9.74 -40.37 -33.86
CA PHE A 24 -9.77 -39.23 -34.80
C PHE A 24 -11.17 -38.68 -35.16
N SER A 25 -11.39 -37.39 -35.47
CA SER A 25 -10.56 -36.17 -35.36
C SER A 25 -11.49 -34.93 -35.21
N PRO A 26 -10.99 -33.70 -34.95
CA PRO A 26 -11.85 -32.55 -34.66
C PRO A 26 -12.36 -31.81 -35.92
N ASP A 27 -13.61 -31.34 -35.88
CA ASP A 27 -14.00 -29.99 -36.36
C ASP A 27 -15.48 -29.69 -36.09
N GLN A 28 -15.77 -28.67 -35.26
CA GLN A 28 -16.98 -27.84 -35.37
C GLN A 28 -16.66 -26.41 -34.87
N GLY A 29 -16.84 -25.43 -35.76
CA GLY A 29 -16.43 -24.04 -35.52
C GLY A 29 -17.37 -23.28 -34.57
N TRP A 30 -16.78 -22.38 -33.77
CA TRP A 30 -17.54 -21.42 -32.98
C TRP A 30 -18.14 -20.35 -33.91
N ASN A 31 -19.47 -20.22 -33.94
CA ASN A 31 -20.14 -19.21 -34.76
C ASN A 31 -19.72 -17.78 -34.39
N SER A 32 -19.12 -17.09 -35.35
CA SER A 32 -18.49 -15.76 -35.19
C SER A 32 -19.45 -14.68 -34.68
N THR A 33 -20.75 -14.85 -34.88
CA THR A 33 -21.81 -13.95 -34.42
C THR A 33 -21.95 -13.87 -32.90
N MET A 34 -21.78 -14.98 -32.16
CA MET A 34 -21.83 -14.95 -30.69
C MET A 34 -20.57 -14.30 -30.11
N THR A 35 -19.40 -14.59 -30.67
CA THR A 35 -18.12 -13.98 -30.27
C THR A 35 -18.19 -12.45 -30.44
N ALA A 36 -18.71 -11.98 -31.58
CA ALA A 36 -18.91 -10.55 -31.83
C ALA A 36 -19.84 -9.89 -30.78
N ALA A 37 -20.97 -10.52 -30.44
CA ALA A 37 -21.92 -9.98 -29.46
C ALA A 37 -21.31 -9.87 -28.04
N ILE A 38 -20.60 -10.90 -27.59
CA ILE A 38 -19.92 -10.91 -26.28
C ILE A 38 -18.79 -9.88 -26.24
N THR A 39 -18.02 -9.74 -27.33
CA THR A 39 -17.00 -8.70 -27.45
C THR A 39 -17.61 -7.30 -27.42
N LEU A 40 -18.71 -7.05 -28.15
CA LEU A 40 -19.36 -5.73 -28.18
C LEU A 40 -19.94 -5.35 -26.80
N ALA A 41 -20.58 -6.29 -26.10
CA ALA A 41 -21.08 -6.07 -24.75
C ALA A 41 -19.93 -5.82 -23.75
N SER A 42 -18.83 -6.55 -23.86
CA SER A 42 -17.64 -6.37 -23.02
C SER A 42 -16.96 -5.01 -23.28
N VAL A 43 -16.84 -4.62 -24.56
CA VAL A 43 -16.35 -3.29 -24.96
C VAL A 43 -17.28 -2.21 -24.41
N LEU A 44 -18.61 -2.36 -24.50
CA LEU A 44 -19.56 -1.39 -23.95
C LEU A 44 -19.47 -1.28 -22.43
N VAL A 45 -19.36 -2.38 -21.69
CA VAL A 45 -19.18 -2.33 -20.22
C VAL A 45 -17.86 -1.67 -19.83
N VAL A 46 -16.76 -1.98 -20.52
CA VAL A 46 -15.47 -1.29 -20.33
C VAL A 46 -15.57 0.19 -20.72
N PHE A 47 -16.29 0.53 -21.78
CA PHE A 47 -16.51 1.91 -22.23
C PHE A 47 -17.37 2.70 -21.24
N PHE A 48 -18.40 2.10 -20.64
CA PHE A 48 -19.20 2.72 -19.58
C PHE A 48 -18.44 2.85 -18.24
N GLN A 49 -17.53 1.91 -17.92
CA GLN A 49 -16.59 2.08 -16.80
C GLN A 49 -15.59 3.22 -17.09
N PHE A 50 -15.06 3.31 -18.32
CA PHE A 50 -14.23 4.43 -18.77
C PHE A 50 -14.98 5.78 -18.77
N LEU A 51 -16.29 5.79 -19.08
CA LEU A 51 -17.14 6.98 -19.01
C LEU A 51 -17.42 7.41 -17.57
N LYS A 52 -17.69 6.47 -16.65
CA LYS A 52 -17.76 6.79 -15.21
C LYS A 52 -16.44 7.34 -14.66
N ALA A 53 -15.31 6.86 -15.16
CA ALA A 53 -13.99 7.38 -14.80
C ALA A 53 -13.65 8.76 -15.44
N LYS A 54 -14.48 9.28 -16.36
CA LYS A 54 -14.12 10.42 -17.22
C LYS A 54 -14.53 11.81 -16.70
N PHE A 55 -15.24 11.89 -15.58
CA PHE A 55 -15.70 13.16 -14.99
C PHE A 55 -15.45 13.27 -13.47
N LEU A 56 -14.30 12.77 -13.02
CA LEU A 56 -13.57 13.47 -11.96
C LEU A 56 -12.98 14.71 -12.65
N ASP A 57 -13.56 15.89 -12.42
CA ASP A 57 -13.34 17.07 -13.26
C ASP A 57 -11.87 17.51 -13.30
N ALA A 58 -11.19 17.21 -14.41
CA ALA A 58 -9.79 17.53 -14.64
C ALA A 58 -9.49 19.04 -14.75
N LYS A 59 -10.52 19.90 -14.74
CA LYS A 59 -10.41 21.37 -14.62
C LYS A 59 -10.55 21.85 -13.17
N SER A 60 -11.13 21.04 -12.28
CA SER A 60 -11.24 21.36 -10.86
C SER A 60 -9.93 21.04 -10.12
N PRO A 61 -9.34 21.99 -9.39
CA PRO A 61 -8.20 21.70 -8.51
C PRO A 61 -8.61 21.00 -7.21
N LYS A 62 -9.91 20.80 -6.96
CA LYS A 62 -10.42 20.20 -5.72
C LYS A 62 -10.70 18.72 -5.88
N VAL A 63 -10.06 17.90 -5.04
CA VAL A 63 -10.38 16.48 -4.88
C VAL A 63 -11.86 16.34 -4.47
N PRO A 64 -12.69 15.56 -5.19
CA PRO A 64 -14.09 15.37 -4.81
C PRO A 64 -14.16 14.47 -3.59
N VAL A 65 -14.43 15.07 -2.44
CA VAL A 65 -14.53 14.41 -1.13
C VAL A 65 -15.69 15.05 -0.37
N LYS A 66 -16.53 14.21 0.25
CA LYS A 66 -17.60 14.63 1.16
C LYS A 66 -17.09 14.56 2.60
N SER A 67 -17.73 15.32 3.48
CA SER A 67 -17.58 15.19 4.93
C SER A 67 -17.92 13.77 5.38
N VAL A 68 -17.28 13.32 6.46
CA VAL A 68 -17.86 12.27 7.33
C VAL A 68 -19.14 12.79 8.01
N ALA A 69 -19.88 11.89 8.64
CA ALA A 69 -21.06 12.26 9.43
C ALA A 69 -20.68 13.16 10.63
N GLU A 70 -21.64 13.95 11.12
CA GLU A 70 -21.40 14.97 12.15
C GLU A 70 -21.06 14.35 13.53
N ASP A 71 -21.47 13.10 13.74
CA ASP A 71 -21.20 12.24 14.91
C ASP A 71 -19.93 11.39 14.79
N PHE A 72 -19.13 11.56 13.74
CA PHE A 72 -17.86 10.83 13.58
C PHE A 72 -16.89 11.13 14.72
N SER A 73 -16.55 10.11 15.51
CA SER A 73 -15.41 10.15 16.42
C SER A 73 -14.24 9.32 15.91
N TRP A 74 -13.10 9.99 15.77
CA TRP A 74 -11.84 9.43 15.25
C TRP A 74 -11.24 8.34 16.16
N ASP A 75 -11.49 8.40 17.46
CA ASP A 75 -10.94 7.54 18.51
C ASP A 75 -11.79 6.31 18.84
N SER A 76 -13.10 6.39 18.58
CA SER A 76 -14.11 5.39 18.97
C SER A 76 -14.47 4.44 17.82
N SER A 77 -14.00 4.73 16.60
CA SER A 77 -14.13 3.87 15.44
C SER A 77 -13.10 2.72 15.50
N PRO A 78 -13.43 1.48 15.06
CA PRO A 78 -12.43 0.42 14.94
C PRO A 78 -11.22 0.85 14.08
N PRO A 79 -9.97 0.53 14.47
CA PRO A 79 -8.79 0.86 13.67
C PRO A 79 -8.88 0.32 12.25
N LEU A 80 -8.39 1.12 11.29
CA LEU A 80 -8.33 0.70 9.89
C LEU A 80 -7.32 -0.43 9.71
N LYS A 81 -7.65 -1.38 8.83
CA LYS A 81 -6.88 -2.62 8.63
C LYS A 81 -6.41 -2.77 7.19
N SER A 82 -5.23 -3.36 7.00
CA SER A 82 -4.63 -3.61 5.69
C SER A 82 -4.00 -5.00 5.64
N TYR A 83 -4.81 -5.99 5.26
CA TYR A 83 -4.44 -7.40 5.15
C TYR A 83 -4.47 -7.86 3.67
N PRO A 84 -3.55 -7.40 2.81
CA PRO A 84 -3.54 -7.73 1.38
C PRO A 84 -3.05 -9.16 1.07
N PHE A 85 -2.55 -9.87 2.08
CA PHE A 85 -2.09 -11.24 1.97
C PHE A 85 -3.25 -12.23 1.76
N LYS A 86 -2.93 -13.35 1.11
CA LYS A 86 -3.86 -14.41 0.71
C LYS A 86 -3.14 -15.75 0.87
N ASN A 87 -3.88 -16.82 1.19
CA ASN A 87 -3.35 -18.19 1.23
C ASN A 87 -3.07 -18.72 -0.20
N LYS A 88 -2.06 -18.15 -0.87
CA LYS A 88 -1.64 -18.43 -2.26
C LYS A 88 -0.14 -18.09 -2.44
N GLU A 89 0.48 -18.72 -3.43
CA GLU A 89 1.79 -18.35 -3.98
C GLU A 89 1.91 -16.84 -4.25
N TYR A 90 3.03 -16.24 -3.84
CA TYR A 90 3.34 -14.83 -4.08
C TYR A 90 3.60 -14.56 -5.57
N LYS A 91 2.90 -13.56 -6.13
CA LYS A 91 3.07 -13.13 -7.52
C LYS A 91 3.51 -11.68 -7.58
N LEU A 92 4.74 -11.46 -8.04
CA LEU A 92 5.31 -10.13 -8.25
C LEU A 92 4.51 -9.40 -9.34
N THR A 93 3.65 -8.49 -8.92
CA THR A 93 2.79 -7.67 -9.78
C THR A 93 2.70 -6.26 -9.20
N MET A 94 2.27 -5.28 -9.99
CA MET A 94 2.08 -3.92 -9.47
C MET A 94 1.02 -3.87 -8.36
N GLY A 95 0.00 -4.74 -8.38
CA GLY A 95 -1.05 -4.83 -7.36
C GLY A 95 -1.98 -3.63 -7.29
N ILE A 96 -2.00 -2.80 -8.34
CA ILE A 96 -2.72 -1.53 -8.43
C ILE A 96 -4.21 -1.79 -8.71
N ARG A 97 -5.07 -1.08 -7.98
CA ARG A 97 -6.52 -0.96 -8.21
C ARG A 97 -6.95 0.50 -8.08
N THR A 98 -8.01 0.93 -8.75
CA THR A 98 -8.61 2.26 -8.49
C THR A 98 -9.09 2.32 -7.03
N VAL A 99 -9.06 3.52 -6.43
CA VAL A 99 -9.64 3.79 -5.11
C VAL A 99 -10.52 5.04 -5.20
N ASP A 100 -11.57 5.10 -4.38
CA ASP A 100 -12.38 6.31 -4.29
C ASP A 100 -11.54 7.45 -3.68
N PRO A 101 -11.55 8.68 -4.26
CA PRO A 101 -10.92 9.83 -3.64
C PRO A 101 -11.40 10.10 -2.20
N GLN A 102 -12.62 9.68 -1.86
CA GLN A 102 -13.21 9.72 -0.52
C GLN A 102 -12.39 8.97 0.55
N ASP A 103 -11.56 8.01 0.13
CA ASP A 103 -10.71 7.16 0.97
C ASP A 103 -9.22 7.55 0.91
N TRP A 104 -8.83 8.65 0.26
CA TRP A 104 -7.41 8.94 0.02
C TRP A 104 -6.60 9.05 1.31
N LEU A 105 -6.87 10.10 2.09
CA LEU A 105 -6.29 10.35 3.41
C LEU A 105 -7.35 10.02 4.46
N LEU A 106 -6.95 9.27 5.49
CA LEU A 106 -7.86 8.74 6.49
C LEU A 106 -7.36 8.99 7.92
N VAL A 107 -8.32 9.16 8.82
CA VAL A 107 -8.11 9.35 10.26
C VAL A 107 -8.75 8.18 11.00
N ASP A 108 -8.00 7.56 11.90
CA ASP A 108 -8.43 6.47 12.79
C ASP A 108 -7.81 6.65 14.21
N PRO A 109 -8.07 5.78 15.21
CA PRO A 109 -7.61 6.01 16.58
C PRO A 109 -6.09 6.07 16.73
N SER A 110 -5.32 5.58 15.76
CA SER A 110 -3.86 5.71 15.75
C SER A 110 -3.36 7.09 15.30
N TYR A 111 -4.25 8.01 14.87
CA TYR A 111 -3.90 9.33 14.34
C TYR A 111 -2.91 10.07 15.23
N LYS A 112 -3.31 10.33 16.48
CA LYS A 112 -2.55 11.18 17.40
C LYS A 112 -1.16 10.60 17.70
N THR A 113 -1.08 9.29 17.87
CA THR A 113 0.18 8.57 18.09
C THR A 113 1.08 8.59 16.85
N GLN A 114 0.54 8.32 15.65
CA GLN A 114 1.36 8.25 14.44
C GLN A 114 1.89 9.62 14.00
N VAL A 115 1.11 10.71 14.07
CA VAL A 115 1.65 12.04 13.73
C VAL A 115 2.70 12.51 14.73
N GLU A 116 2.59 12.09 16.00
CA GLU A 116 3.57 12.38 17.05
C GLU A 116 4.86 11.55 16.89
N GLU A 117 4.79 10.25 16.61
CA GLU A 117 5.98 9.44 16.25
C GLU A 117 6.68 10.03 15.02
N LYS A 118 5.91 10.42 13.99
CA LYS A 118 6.42 11.07 12.78
C LYS A 118 7.12 12.39 13.09
N ARG A 119 6.52 13.23 13.95
CA ARG A 119 7.10 14.51 14.40
C ARG A 119 8.46 14.28 15.07
N LYS A 120 8.56 13.34 16.02
CA LYS A 120 9.83 13.06 16.73
C LYS A 120 10.96 12.64 15.79
N LEU A 121 10.66 11.82 14.77
CA LEU A 121 11.63 11.39 13.76
C LEU A 121 12.11 12.58 12.92
N LEU A 122 11.18 13.42 12.46
CA LEU A 122 11.44 14.63 11.65
C LEU A 122 12.12 15.79 12.42
N THR A 123 12.29 15.68 13.74
CA THR A 123 12.95 16.69 14.58
C THR A 123 14.11 16.12 15.39
N ASN A 124 14.65 14.95 15.02
CA ASN A 124 15.73 14.22 15.73
C ASN A 124 15.49 14.06 17.25
N SER A 125 14.23 14.08 17.70
CA SER A 125 13.85 14.09 19.13
C SER A 125 13.22 12.78 19.58
N HIS A 126 13.55 11.68 18.89
CA HIS A 126 12.94 10.37 19.12
C HIS A 126 13.85 9.48 19.99
N SER A 127 13.59 9.42 21.30
CA SER A 127 14.43 8.74 22.30
C SER A 127 14.77 7.26 22.07
N ARG A 128 13.98 6.51 21.28
CA ARG A 128 14.31 5.12 20.87
C ARG A 128 15.43 5.00 19.81
N TYR A 129 15.95 6.09 19.27
CA TYR A 129 17.05 6.10 18.30
C TYR A 129 18.31 6.75 18.88
N PRO A 130 19.51 6.42 18.36
CA PRO A 130 20.75 7.03 18.83
C PRO A 130 20.74 8.56 18.60
N PRO A 131 21.12 9.39 19.59
CA PRO A 131 21.00 10.85 19.51
C PRO A 131 21.92 11.49 18.45
N GLU A 132 22.96 10.79 18.01
CA GLU A 132 23.85 11.19 16.91
C GLU A 132 23.26 10.89 15.52
N LYS A 133 22.15 10.15 15.43
CA LYS A 133 21.54 9.75 14.17
C LYS A 133 20.64 10.86 13.61
N ASP A 134 21.10 11.51 12.55
CA ASP A 134 20.32 12.52 11.83
C ASP A 134 19.20 11.89 10.99
N LEU A 135 18.11 11.53 11.67
CA LEU A 135 16.87 11.04 11.07
C LEU A 135 16.23 12.11 10.16
N THR A 136 16.42 13.40 10.44
CA THR A 136 15.77 14.49 9.70
C THR A 136 16.22 14.50 8.24
N SER A 137 17.53 14.46 7.94
CA SER A 137 17.98 14.38 6.53
C SER A 137 17.82 13.00 5.89
N SER A 138 17.39 11.99 6.65
CA SER A 138 16.95 10.67 6.16
C SER A 138 15.43 10.55 6.01
N THR A 139 14.64 11.56 6.38
CA THR A 139 13.17 11.48 6.37
C THR A 139 12.47 12.68 5.73
N LEU A 140 13.12 13.84 5.63
CA LEU A 140 12.60 15.08 5.05
C LEU A 140 13.38 15.47 3.78
N PHE A 141 12.67 15.70 2.67
CA PHE A 141 13.29 15.82 1.34
C PHE A 141 12.74 16.96 0.48
N VAL A 142 13.62 17.79 -0.09
CA VAL A 142 13.27 18.89 -1.01
C VAL A 142 14.36 19.10 -2.08
N THR A 143 14.01 19.05 -3.36
CA THR A 143 14.76 19.76 -4.41
C THR A 143 14.06 21.07 -4.79
N LYS A 144 14.76 21.97 -5.51
CA LYS A 144 14.20 23.25 -5.96
C LYS A 144 13.02 23.04 -6.91
N GLU A 145 13.12 22.04 -7.77
CA GLU A 145 12.09 21.62 -8.73
C GLU A 145 10.80 21.13 -8.04
N ALA A 146 10.89 20.57 -6.83
CA ALA A 146 9.73 20.08 -6.08
C ALA A 146 8.89 21.19 -5.43
N VAL A 147 9.45 22.38 -5.18
CA VAL A 147 8.78 23.45 -4.40
C VAL A 147 7.37 23.81 -4.91
N PRO A 148 7.10 23.94 -6.23
CA PRO A 148 5.75 24.19 -6.73
C PRO A 148 4.77 23.04 -6.45
N ALA A 149 5.24 21.79 -6.51
CA ALA A 149 4.45 20.60 -6.21
C ALA A 149 4.21 20.42 -4.69
N ILE A 150 5.17 20.82 -3.85
CA ILE A 150 5.02 20.86 -2.38
C ILE A 150 3.91 21.84 -2.01
N HIS A 151 3.91 23.05 -2.56
CA HIS A 151 2.86 24.05 -2.32
C HIS A 151 1.48 23.61 -2.84
N GLU A 152 1.42 22.98 -4.02
CA GLU A 152 0.17 22.46 -4.56
C GLU A 152 -0.39 21.30 -3.72
N LEU A 153 0.46 20.35 -3.30
CA LEU A 153 0.06 19.27 -2.41
C LEU A 153 -0.42 19.82 -1.07
N TYR A 154 0.24 20.86 -0.54
CA TYR A 154 -0.13 21.51 0.71
C TYR A 154 -1.58 22.03 0.69
N ASP A 155 -1.90 22.88 -0.30
CA ASP A 155 -3.24 23.44 -0.45
C ASP A 155 -4.30 22.33 -0.63
N ILE A 156 -3.97 21.28 -1.39
CA ILE A 156 -4.87 20.15 -1.65
C ILE A 156 -5.12 19.31 -0.40
N VAL A 157 -4.09 19.02 0.41
CA VAL A 157 -4.23 18.25 1.65
C VAL A 157 -4.99 19.05 2.70
N VAL A 158 -4.69 20.35 2.87
CA VAL A 158 -5.41 21.20 3.82
C VAL A 158 -6.89 21.33 3.45
N ASP A 159 -7.22 21.62 2.18
CA ASP A 159 -8.61 21.68 1.69
C ASP A 159 -9.32 20.31 1.75
N TYR A 160 -8.62 19.19 1.51
CA TYR A 160 -9.16 17.84 1.69
C TYR A 160 -9.51 17.58 3.15
N MET A 161 -8.58 17.79 4.09
CA MET A 161 -8.80 17.47 5.50
C MET A 161 -9.92 18.34 6.09
N CYS A 162 -9.98 19.63 5.74
CA CYS A 162 -11.08 20.52 6.14
C CYS A 162 -12.44 20.07 5.60
N ARG A 163 -12.51 19.50 4.39
CA ARG A 163 -13.78 19.03 3.79
C ARG A 163 -14.17 17.61 4.17
N LYS A 164 -13.20 16.74 4.47
CA LYS A 164 -13.43 15.37 4.93
C LYS A 164 -13.79 15.32 6.42
N TYR A 165 -13.12 16.13 7.25
CA TYR A 165 -13.19 16.09 8.72
C TYR A 165 -13.42 17.50 9.34
N PRO A 166 -14.48 18.23 8.97
CA PRO A 166 -14.67 19.65 9.33
C PRO A 166 -14.74 19.94 10.85
N MET A 167 -15.21 18.96 11.63
CA MET A 167 -15.30 18.99 13.10
C MET A 167 -13.93 18.95 13.80
N HIS A 168 -12.88 18.52 13.10
CA HIS A 168 -11.52 18.41 13.65
C HIS A 168 -10.52 19.33 12.94
N PHE A 169 -10.70 19.57 11.65
CA PHE A 169 -9.80 20.36 10.82
C PHE A 169 -10.51 21.64 10.37
N THR A 170 -10.48 22.67 11.21
CA THR A 170 -11.30 23.88 11.05
C THR A 170 -10.44 25.08 10.66
N LYS A 171 -10.86 25.84 9.63
CA LYS A 171 -10.23 27.12 9.27
C LYS A 171 -10.53 28.18 10.34
N LYS A 172 -9.49 28.76 10.94
CA LYS A 172 -9.54 29.90 11.85
C LYS A 172 -8.70 31.04 11.25
N GLY A 173 -9.36 31.94 10.51
CA GLY A 173 -8.69 33.05 9.80
C GLY A 173 -7.71 32.57 8.73
N THR A 174 -6.43 32.89 8.89
CA THR A 174 -5.32 32.46 8.02
C THR A 174 -4.73 31.11 8.38
N PHE A 175 -5.24 30.44 9.42
CA PHE A 175 -4.75 29.14 9.91
C PHE A 175 -5.77 28.01 9.74
N LEU A 176 -5.27 26.79 9.56
CA LEU A 176 -5.96 25.55 9.91
C LEU A 176 -5.66 25.26 11.39
N HIS A 177 -6.70 24.88 12.15
CA HIS A 177 -6.58 24.32 13.49
C HIS A 177 -6.99 22.85 13.48
N ASN A 178 -6.17 22.00 14.11
CA ASN A 178 -6.44 20.57 14.31
C ASN A 178 -6.85 20.34 15.77
N SER A 179 -8.11 19.98 16.04
CA SER A 179 -8.60 19.76 17.41
C SER A 179 -8.05 18.48 18.06
N ILE A 180 -7.56 17.51 17.27
CA ILE A 180 -7.06 16.22 17.77
C ILE A 180 -5.69 16.38 18.43
N THR A 181 -4.79 17.18 17.81
CA THR A 181 -3.47 17.54 18.37
C THR A 181 -3.48 18.86 19.13
N ASN A 182 -4.53 19.68 18.98
CA ASN A 182 -4.61 21.07 19.43
C ASN A 182 -3.57 22.01 18.75
N GLU A 183 -3.06 21.63 17.58
CA GLU A 183 -2.10 22.43 16.83
C GLU A 183 -2.76 23.40 15.84
N THR A 184 -1.95 24.32 15.30
CA THR A 184 -2.32 25.19 14.18
C THR A 184 -1.20 25.25 13.14
N ILE A 185 -1.57 25.26 11.86
CA ILE A 185 -0.67 25.49 10.72
C ILE A 185 -1.28 26.55 9.77
N PRO A 186 -0.53 27.18 8.86
CA PRO A 186 -1.10 28.04 7.82
C PRO A 186 -2.22 27.33 7.03
N TYR A 187 -3.27 28.07 6.64
CA TYR A 187 -4.38 27.49 5.86
C TYR A 187 -4.01 27.23 4.38
N SER A 188 -2.94 27.87 3.87
CA SER A 188 -2.51 27.73 2.47
C SER A 188 -1.01 27.94 2.36
N ALA A 189 -0.41 27.40 1.30
CA ALA A 189 1.00 27.54 1.03
C ALA A 189 1.38 29.01 0.76
N SER A 190 2.56 29.40 1.22
CA SER A 190 3.10 30.75 1.04
C SER A 190 4.57 30.68 0.67
N LYS A 191 4.99 31.49 -0.31
CA LYS A 191 6.39 31.66 -0.71
C LYS A 191 7.26 32.31 0.37
N ALA A 192 6.65 32.93 1.40
CA ALA A 192 7.35 33.48 2.56
C ALA A 192 7.72 32.42 3.62
N ILE A 193 7.31 31.17 3.41
CA ILE A 193 7.60 30.02 4.28
C ILE A 193 8.36 29.00 3.43
N ASN A 194 9.44 28.42 3.96
CA ASN A 194 10.22 27.41 3.23
C ASN A 194 9.42 26.12 3.00
N ALA A 195 9.71 25.43 1.90
CA ALA A 195 9.04 24.20 1.50
C ALA A 195 9.13 23.12 2.59
N GLU A 196 10.23 23.05 3.33
CA GLU A 196 10.44 22.14 4.45
C GLU A 196 9.42 22.37 5.58
N THR A 197 9.12 23.61 5.94
CA THR A 197 8.05 23.89 6.94
C THR A 197 6.68 23.48 6.43
N HIS A 198 6.39 23.64 5.12
CA HIS A 198 5.14 23.12 4.54
C HIS A 198 5.07 21.59 4.63
N LEU A 199 6.18 20.87 4.38
CA LEU A 199 6.27 19.41 4.57
C LEU A 199 6.08 19.00 6.05
N LEU A 200 6.75 19.68 6.99
CA LEU A 200 6.63 19.43 8.44
C LEU A 200 5.23 19.75 8.99
N ASN A 201 4.53 20.70 8.37
CA ASN A 201 3.12 21.00 8.67
C ASN A 201 2.19 19.87 8.18
N LEU A 202 2.40 19.34 6.97
CA LEU A 202 1.64 18.19 6.49
C LEU A 202 1.90 16.92 7.30
N ALA A 203 3.16 16.67 7.69
CA ALA A 203 3.52 15.52 8.52
C ALA A 203 2.75 15.45 9.85
N ARG A 204 2.34 16.60 10.41
CA ARG A 204 1.52 16.72 11.62
C ARG A 204 0.01 16.72 11.36
N THR A 205 -0.39 16.80 10.09
CA THR A 205 -1.79 16.92 9.62
C THR A 205 -2.33 15.63 8.99
N ILE A 206 -1.46 14.73 8.50
CA ILE A 206 -1.86 13.43 7.91
C ILE A 206 -1.00 12.29 8.46
N GLN A 207 -1.61 11.10 8.60
CA GLN A 207 -0.92 9.91 9.09
C GLN A 207 0.01 9.32 8.03
N GLU A 208 -0.32 9.51 6.75
CA GLU A 208 0.46 9.08 5.60
C GLU A 208 1.84 9.76 5.53
N ASP A 209 2.89 8.99 5.29
CA ASP A 209 4.09 9.52 4.61
C ASP A 209 3.72 9.88 3.17
N PHE A 210 4.48 10.76 2.51
CA PHE A 210 4.11 11.24 1.19
C PHE A 210 5.33 11.65 0.36
N ILE A 211 5.50 11.02 -0.79
CA ILE A 211 6.62 11.23 -1.71
C ILE A 211 6.12 11.95 -2.97
N ILE A 212 6.86 12.97 -3.41
CA ILE A 212 6.62 13.76 -4.61
C ILE A 212 7.59 13.29 -5.70
N LEU A 213 6.99 12.79 -6.79
CA LEU A 213 7.68 12.24 -7.94
C LEU A 213 7.49 13.17 -9.15
N LEU A 214 8.58 13.57 -9.79
CA LEU A 214 8.59 14.47 -10.96
C LEU A 214 9.53 13.92 -12.03
N LYS A 215 9.22 14.16 -13.31
CA LYS A 215 10.21 14.03 -14.40
C LYS A 215 11.25 15.15 -14.26
N ASP A 216 12.47 14.90 -14.74
CA ASP A 216 13.53 15.90 -14.76
C ASP A 216 14.05 16.11 -16.21
N PRO A 217 13.52 17.12 -16.94
CA PRO A 217 13.94 17.42 -18.31
C PRO A 217 15.44 17.71 -18.46
N SER A 218 16.13 18.14 -17.40
CA SER A 218 17.58 18.38 -17.46
C SER A 218 18.39 17.08 -17.51
N ARG A 219 17.79 15.95 -17.10
CA ARG A 219 18.42 14.64 -16.93
C ARG A 219 17.92 13.59 -17.92
N GLU A 220 17.09 13.95 -18.90
CA GLU A 220 16.54 13.00 -19.89
C GLU A 220 17.61 12.28 -20.74
N HIS A 221 18.84 12.81 -20.77
CA HIS A 221 20.01 12.22 -21.42
C HIS A 221 20.76 11.17 -20.56
N GLU A 222 20.43 11.03 -19.28
CA GLU A 222 21.02 10.02 -18.38
C GLU A 222 20.39 8.64 -18.58
N LYS A 223 21.07 7.59 -18.09
CA LYS A 223 20.46 6.26 -17.99
C LYS A 223 19.21 6.34 -17.11
N ASP A 224 18.10 5.80 -17.60
CA ASP A 224 16.77 5.85 -16.95
C ASP A 224 16.27 7.31 -16.74
N GLY A 225 16.87 8.29 -17.43
CA GLY A 225 16.65 9.73 -17.24
C GLY A 225 15.25 10.25 -17.63
N THR A 226 14.48 9.47 -18.37
CA THR A 226 13.09 9.81 -18.77
C THR A 226 12.04 9.31 -17.76
N GLU A 227 12.47 8.65 -16.67
CA GLU A 227 11.58 8.21 -15.59
C GLU A 227 11.10 9.37 -14.69
N TYR A 228 10.31 9.04 -13.68
CA TYR A 228 10.06 9.94 -12.56
C TYR A 228 11.15 9.77 -11.49
N PHE A 229 11.52 10.87 -10.85
CA PHE A 229 12.53 10.95 -9.81
C PHE A 229 11.89 11.32 -8.47
N PHE A 230 12.44 10.80 -7.37
CA PHE A 230 12.10 11.23 -6.00
C PHE A 230 12.64 12.65 -5.76
N LYS A 231 11.78 13.67 -5.91
CA LYS A 231 12.17 15.09 -5.83
C LYS A 231 11.81 15.79 -4.52
N GLY A 232 10.93 15.21 -3.69
CA GLY A 232 10.71 15.70 -2.33
C GLY A 232 9.63 14.97 -1.57
N GLY A 233 9.31 15.44 -0.37
CA GLY A 233 8.28 14.85 0.50
C GLY A 233 8.80 14.44 1.87
N VAL A 234 8.04 13.58 2.54
CA VAL A 234 8.34 12.98 3.84
C VAL A 234 8.25 11.46 3.74
N PHE A 235 9.28 10.76 4.19
CA PHE A 235 9.31 9.29 4.27
C PHE A 235 9.83 8.85 5.65
N ALA A 236 9.14 9.29 6.70
CA ALA A 236 9.56 9.11 8.08
C ALA A 236 9.53 7.65 8.54
N PHE A 237 8.62 6.83 8.01
CA PHE A 237 8.41 5.46 8.44
C PHE A 237 9.06 4.44 7.48
N ALA A 238 10.19 4.76 6.84
CA ALA A 238 10.92 3.82 5.98
C ALA A 238 11.41 2.59 6.75
N ALA A 239 11.27 1.38 6.17
CA ALA A 239 11.59 0.12 6.85
C ALA A 239 12.51 -0.80 6.04
N GLY A 240 13.81 -0.54 6.20
CA GLY A 240 14.93 -1.37 5.77
C GLY A 240 15.70 -0.84 4.58
N PHE A 241 15.76 0.49 4.44
CA PHE A 241 16.77 1.24 3.68
C PHE A 241 16.72 2.70 4.15
N ASP A 242 17.84 3.42 4.11
CA ASP A 242 17.86 4.87 4.30
C ASP A 242 17.30 5.57 3.04
N PRO A 243 16.17 6.32 3.12
CA PRO A 243 15.58 7.01 1.97
C PRO A 243 16.51 8.05 1.32
N LYS A 244 17.47 8.61 2.07
CA LYS A 244 18.48 9.55 1.57
C LYS A 244 19.32 8.95 0.46
N THR A 245 19.62 7.65 0.55
CA THR A 245 20.32 6.89 -0.52
C THR A 245 19.51 6.74 -1.81
N ARG A 246 18.20 7.04 -1.78
CA ARG A 246 17.26 6.96 -2.91
C ARG A 246 16.73 8.33 -3.36
N PHE A 247 17.05 9.39 -2.64
CA PHE A 247 16.60 10.75 -2.95
C PHE A 247 17.25 11.29 -4.24
N ASN A 248 16.47 12.01 -5.05
CA ASN A 248 16.85 12.53 -6.37
C ASN A 248 17.33 11.45 -7.37
N THR A 249 16.87 10.20 -7.21
CA THR A 249 17.14 9.07 -8.13
C THR A 249 15.87 8.65 -8.90
N PRO A 250 15.99 8.02 -10.08
CA PRO A 250 14.84 7.58 -10.88
C PRO A 250 14.18 6.33 -10.26
N LEU A 251 12.90 6.11 -10.56
CA LEU A 251 12.08 5.00 -10.04
C LEU A 251 12.81 3.64 -10.05
N SER A 252 13.52 3.32 -11.12
CA SER A 252 14.27 2.06 -11.24
C SER A 252 15.38 1.92 -10.21
N PHE A 253 16.11 3.01 -9.91
CA PHE A 253 17.14 2.97 -8.87
C PHE A 253 16.52 2.81 -7.47
N VAL A 254 15.35 3.39 -7.22
CA VAL A 254 14.61 3.19 -5.95
C VAL A 254 14.22 1.71 -5.75
N HIS A 255 13.84 1.02 -6.83
CA HIS A 255 13.26 -0.33 -6.77
C HIS A 255 14.22 -1.48 -7.11
N HIS A 256 15.44 -1.22 -7.61
CA HIS A 256 16.40 -2.25 -8.01
C HIS A 256 16.71 -3.35 -6.96
N PRO A 257 16.63 -3.14 -5.61
CA PRO A 257 16.87 -4.20 -4.64
C PRO A 257 15.73 -5.24 -4.56
N ILE A 258 14.61 -5.04 -5.25
CA ILE A 258 13.46 -5.95 -5.24
C ILE A 258 13.69 -7.06 -6.29
N PRO A 259 13.71 -8.34 -5.89
CA PRO A 259 13.92 -9.44 -6.83
C PRO A 259 12.90 -9.46 -7.97
N GLY A 260 13.39 -9.62 -9.20
CA GLY A 260 12.55 -9.63 -10.41
C GLY A 260 12.01 -8.27 -10.86
N TYR A 261 12.44 -7.15 -10.26
CA TYR A 261 11.92 -5.82 -10.61
C TYR A 261 12.23 -5.40 -12.05
N GLU A 262 13.50 -5.49 -12.47
CA GLU A 262 13.98 -4.95 -13.75
C GLU A 262 13.29 -5.66 -14.92
N GLU A 263 13.13 -6.98 -14.83
CA GLU A 263 12.60 -7.84 -15.89
C GLU A 263 11.06 -7.87 -15.89
N LYS A 264 10.42 -7.88 -14.71
CA LYS A 264 8.97 -8.13 -14.58
C LYS A 264 8.14 -6.88 -14.31
N LEU A 265 8.73 -5.83 -13.70
CA LEU A 265 7.98 -4.65 -13.24
C LEU A 265 8.37 -3.34 -13.93
N LYS A 266 9.66 -3.00 -14.06
CA LYS A 266 10.16 -1.68 -14.52
C LYS A 266 9.37 -1.08 -15.68
N LEU A 267 9.32 -1.79 -16.82
CA LEU A 267 8.64 -1.32 -18.02
C LEU A 267 7.11 -1.17 -17.84
N SER A 268 6.48 -1.95 -16.96
CA SER A 268 5.06 -1.76 -16.62
C SER A 268 4.85 -0.54 -15.71
N MET A 269 5.74 -0.33 -14.75
CA MET A 269 5.69 0.77 -13.78
C MET A 269 5.94 2.12 -14.46
N ASN A 270 6.99 2.25 -15.27
CA ASN A 270 7.31 3.50 -15.98
C ASN A 270 6.17 3.93 -16.93
N ARG A 271 5.53 2.95 -17.60
CA ARG A 271 4.33 3.20 -18.41
C ARG A 271 3.11 3.57 -17.57
N PHE A 272 2.95 3.02 -16.36
CA PHE A 272 1.87 3.42 -15.45
C PHE A 272 2.06 4.87 -14.96
N PHE A 273 3.22 5.21 -14.41
CA PHE A 273 3.53 6.57 -13.93
C PHE A 273 3.47 7.63 -15.05
N SER A 274 3.74 7.24 -16.30
CA SER A 274 3.58 8.13 -17.47
C SER A 274 2.13 8.27 -17.96
N ARG A 275 1.20 7.45 -17.47
CA ARG A 275 -0.22 7.39 -17.93
C ARG A 275 -1.26 7.78 -16.88
N ILE A 276 -0.90 7.82 -15.60
CA ILE A 276 -1.80 8.34 -14.56
C ILE A 276 -2.08 9.83 -14.86
N GLU A 277 -3.34 10.24 -14.72
CA GLU A 277 -3.78 11.63 -14.98
C GLU A 277 -4.44 12.28 -13.74
N PRO A 278 -4.47 13.62 -13.63
CA PRO A 278 -5.10 14.30 -12.50
C PRO A 278 -6.54 13.87 -12.27
N GLY A 279 -6.90 13.77 -10.99
CA GLY A 279 -8.17 13.21 -10.55
C GLY A 279 -8.18 11.67 -10.44
N GLN A 280 -7.24 10.94 -11.06
CA GLN A 280 -7.14 9.49 -10.86
C GLN A 280 -6.45 9.17 -9.53
N PHE A 281 -7.15 8.43 -8.67
CA PHE A 281 -6.58 7.84 -7.46
C PHE A 281 -6.50 6.32 -7.63
N VAL A 282 -5.32 5.77 -7.42
CA VAL A 282 -5.12 4.31 -7.41
C VAL A 282 -4.40 3.90 -6.13
N THR A 283 -4.67 2.69 -5.65
CA THR A 283 -4.02 2.13 -4.47
C THR A 283 -3.40 0.77 -4.76
N ARG A 284 -2.33 0.47 -4.03
CA ARG A 284 -1.77 -0.87 -3.83
C ARG A 284 -1.49 -1.04 -2.34
N SER A 285 -1.43 -2.27 -1.87
CA SER A 285 -0.96 -2.54 -0.50
C SER A 285 0.19 -3.54 -0.54
N ASN A 286 1.21 -3.33 0.30
CA ASN A 286 2.26 -4.33 0.54
C ASN A 286 2.25 -4.77 2.02
N PHE A 287 2.99 -5.84 2.34
CA PHE A 287 3.17 -6.28 3.73
C PHE A 287 4.55 -6.90 3.97
N SER A 288 4.94 -6.92 5.24
CA SER A 288 6.06 -7.68 5.81
C SER A 288 5.77 -7.99 7.28
N VAL A 289 6.64 -8.78 7.92
CA VAL A 289 6.73 -8.88 9.38
C VAL A 289 8.09 -8.32 9.79
N GLN A 290 8.17 -7.76 10.99
CA GLN A 290 9.39 -7.25 11.59
C GLN A 290 9.45 -7.67 13.07
N THR A 291 10.64 -7.96 13.59
CA THR A 291 10.84 -8.47 14.97
C THR A 291 11.02 -7.36 16.00
N HIS A 292 10.57 -6.14 15.69
CA HIS A 292 10.69 -4.95 16.54
C HIS A 292 9.55 -3.96 16.26
N ASP A 293 9.29 -3.06 17.21
CA ASP A 293 8.19 -2.08 17.24
C ASP A 293 8.59 -0.68 16.73
N LEU A 294 9.58 -0.58 15.84
CA LEU A 294 10.07 0.70 15.28
C LEU A 294 9.41 1.02 13.93
N TYR A 295 9.01 2.27 13.75
CA TYR A 295 8.44 2.75 12.49
C TYR A 295 9.51 3.02 11.40
N TYR A 296 10.64 3.61 11.80
CA TYR A 296 11.83 3.82 10.95
C TYR A 296 12.91 2.78 11.27
N VAL A 297 13.51 2.18 10.24
CA VAL A 297 14.81 1.48 10.26
C VAL A 297 15.43 1.54 8.86
N ASP A 298 16.75 1.63 8.78
CA ASP A 298 17.51 1.69 7.52
C ASP A 298 18.33 0.41 7.24
N ASP A 299 18.73 -0.31 8.29
CA ASP A 299 19.54 -1.53 8.24
C ASP A 299 18.73 -2.83 8.42
N ALA A 300 17.69 -2.84 9.24
CA ALA A 300 16.86 -4.02 9.53
C ALA A 300 15.88 -4.39 8.40
N ASN A 301 15.06 -5.43 8.61
CA ASN A 301 13.87 -5.81 7.81
C ASN A 301 14.01 -6.12 6.30
N LYS A 302 15.20 -5.99 5.70
CA LYS A 302 15.44 -6.34 4.28
C LYS A 302 16.75 -7.11 4.11
N GLY A 303 16.72 -8.13 3.27
CA GLY A 303 17.87 -9.03 3.06
C GLY A 303 19.05 -8.37 2.33
N HIS A 304 18.84 -7.26 1.61
CA HIS A 304 19.89 -6.56 0.88
C HIS A 304 20.84 -5.73 1.77
N ASN A 305 20.53 -5.63 3.07
CA ASN A 305 21.39 -4.99 4.07
C ASN A 305 22.30 -6.01 4.80
N LEU A 306 22.13 -7.31 4.52
CA LEU A 306 22.92 -8.37 5.15
C LEU A 306 24.30 -8.50 4.50
N PRO A 307 25.35 -8.87 5.26
CA PRO A 307 26.67 -9.14 4.71
C PRO A 307 26.66 -10.20 3.60
N LYS A 308 27.55 -10.07 2.61
CA LYS A 308 27.70 -11.07 1.55
C LYS A 308 28.07 -12.43 2.14
N GLY A 309 27.22 -13.44 1.91
CA GLY A 309 27.39 -14.78 2.47
C GLY A 309 26.74 -15.01 3.83
N TYR A 310 25.97 -14.04 4.36
CA TYR A 310 25.18 -14.23 5.57
C TYR A 310 24.08 -15.28 5.36
N GLU A 311 24.06 -16.30 6.20
CA GLU A 311 23.05 -17.36 6.21
C GLU A 311 21.88 -16.95 7.13
N GLN A 312 20.70 -16.71 6.55
CA GLN A 312 19.49 -16.38 7.31
C GLN A 312 18.97 -17.61 8.08
N LYS A 313 19.23 -17.67 9.38
CA LYS A 313 18.81 -18.78 10.25
C LYS A 313 17.49 -18.44 10.97
N PRO A 314 16.59 -19.41 11.16
CA PRO A 314 15.39 -19.23 11.96
C PRO A 314 15.72 -18.72 13.36
N ILE A 315 15.01 -17.68 13.80
CA ILE A 315 15.03 -17.22 15.20
C ILE A 315 14.15 -18.20 15.99
N PRO A 316 14.63 -18.77 17.12
CA PRO A 316 13.83 -19.64 17.98
C PRO A 316 12.52 -18.97 18.43
N TYR A 317 11.43 -19.74 18.47
CA TYR A 317 10.10 -19.23 18.85
C TYR A 317 10.11 -18.55 20.22
N ASN A 318 10.85 -19.11 21.19
CA ASN A 318 10.99 -18.60 22.55
C ASN A 318 11.90 -17.37 22.68
N GLU A 319 12.51 -16.88 21.60
CA GLU A 319 13.25 -15.62 21.55
C GLU A 319 12.42 -14.47 20.95
N LEU A 320 11.17 -14.74 20.54
CA LEU A 320 10.27 -13.76 19.94
C LEU A 320 9.10 -13.40 20.86
N ASP A 321 9.01 -12.12 21.22
CA ASP A 321 7.84 -11.54 21.89
C ASP A 321 6.79 -11.12 20.84
N PHE A 322 5.70 -11.89 20.73
CA PHE A 322 4.61 -11.66 19.79
C PHE A 322 3.58 -10.61 20.23
N ASP A 323 3.67 -10.13 21.48
CA ASP A 323 2.77 -9.12 22.07
C ASP A 323 3.34 -7.70 21.98
N THR A 324 4.67 -7.53 22.08
CA THR A 324 5.30 -6.18 22.06
C THR A 324 6.44 -6.00 21.05
N LYS A 325 6.93 -7.05 20.38
CA LYS A 325 8.08 -6.92 19.45
C LYS A 325 7.80 -7.40 18.03
N VAL A 326 7.33 -8.62 17.82
CA VAL A 326 6.96 -9.10 16.48
C VAL A 326 5.71 -8.36 16.00
N HIS A 327 5.89 -7.51 15.00
CA HIS A 327 4.83 -6.73 14.40
C HIS A 327 4.55 -7.16 12.97
N TYR A 328 3.27 -7.37 12.67
CA TYR A 328 2.78 -7.28 11.31
C TYR A 328 2.89 -5.84 10.82
N ARG A 329 3.43 -5.65 9.61
CA ARG A 329 3.51 -4.35 8.95
C ARG A 329 2.81 -4.41 7.59
N SER A 330 1.93 -3.44 7.33
CA SER A 330 1.39 -3.19 5.99
C SER A 330 1.50 -1.72 5.61
N GLU A 331 1.72 -1.48 4.33
CA GLU A 331 1.68 -0.14 3.75
C GLU A 331 0.55 -0.10 2.72
N ARG A 332 -0.52 0.64 3.02
CA ARG A 332 -1.51 1.04 2.00
C ARG A 332 -0.97 2.27 1.31
N GLN A 333 -0.64 2.10 0.04
CA GLN A 333 -0.03 3.13 -0.78
C GLN A 333 -1.08 3.66 -1.76
N VAL A 334 -1.16 4.98 -1.94
CA VAL A 334 -2.06 5.64 -2.90
C VAL A 334 -1.24 6.54 -3.81
N LEU A 335 -1.47 6.43 -5.12
CA LEU A 335 -0.89 7.27 -6.17
C LEU A 335 -1.98 8.18 -6.75
N THR A 336 -1.66 9.46 -6.91
CA THR A 336 -2.46 10.46 -7.61
C THR A 336 -1.55 11.46 -8.32
N LYS A 337 -2.06 12.24 -9.28
CA LYS A 337 -1.27 13.23 -10.04
C LYS A 337 -1.82 14.64 -9.82
N LEU A 338 -0.94 15.57 -9.48
CA LEU A 338 -1.33 16.94 -9.17
C LEU A 338 -1.74 17.71 -10.44
N PRO A 339 -2.84 18.50 -10.40
CA PRO A 339 -3.42 19.07 -11.61
C PRO A 339 -2.56 20.17 -12.27
N LYS A 340 -1.82 20.98 -11.52
CA LYS A 340 -0.99 22.08 -12.04
C LYS A 340 0.44 21.61 -12.33
N SER A 341 1.15 21.15 -11.31
CA SER A 341 2.58 20.76 -11.38
C SER A 341 2.83 19.44 -12.11
N LYS A 342 1.79 18.62 -12.32
CA LYS A 342 1.85 17.27 -12.92
C LYS A 342 2.73 16.27 -12.16
N ALA A 343 3.21 16.61 -10.96
CA ALA A 343 3.87 15.67 -10.07
C ALA A 343 2.95 14.50 -9.72
N VAL A 344 3.52 13.30 -9.62
CA VAL A 344 2.82 12.15 -9.04
C VAL A 344 3.11 12.14 -7.55
N VAL A 345 2.07 12.10 -6.73
CA VAL A 345 2.15 12.03 -5.27
C VAL A 345 1.85 10.60 -4.84
N PHE A 346 2.71 10.08 -3.98
CA PHE A 346 2.70 8.71 -3.46
C PHE A 346 2.56 8.77 -1.94
N THR A 347 1.32 8.70 -1.45
CA THR A 347 1.01 8.68 -0.01
C THR A 347 1.04 7.25 0.53
N ILE A 348 1.66 7.03 1.69
CA ILE A 348 1.94 5.73 2.30
C ILE A 348 1.35 5.71 3.72
N ARG A 349 0.19 5.07 3.90
CA ARG A 349 -0.42 4.80 5.21
C ARG A 349 0.23 3.54 5.80
N THR A 350 1.05 3.69 6.83
CA THR A 350 1.69 2.58 7.53
C THR A 350 0.80 2.05 8.66
N PHE A 351 0.53 0.75 8.60
CA PHE A 351 -0.05 -0.05 9.67
C PHE A 351 1.09 -0.85 10.31
N LEU A 352 1.26 -0.72 11.62
CA LEU A 352 2.24 -1.45 12.41
C LEU A 352 1.49 -2.00 13.63
N GLU A 353 1.29 -3.31 13.65
CA GLU A 353 0.35 -4.00 14.55
C GLU A 353 1.06 -5.20 15.21
N PRO A 354 0.99 -5.39 16.55
CA PRO A 354 1.55 -6.56 17.20
C PRO A 354 0.97 -7.86 16.64
N MET A 355 1.77 -8.91 16.52
CA MET A 355 1.30 -10.18 15.94
C MET A 355 0.14 -10.79 16.75
N SER A 356 0.08 -10.57 18.06
CA SER A 356 -1.06 -11.00 18.89
C SER A 356 -2.36 -10.24 18.58
N ALA A 357 -2.28 -8.98 18.14
CA ALA A 357 -3.46 -8.23 17.70
C ALA A 357 -4.01 -8.80 16.38
N LEU A 358 -3.14 -9.06 15.40
CA LEU A 358 -3.53 -9.73 14.16
C LEU A 358 -4.08 -11.14 14.43
N LYS A 359 -3.52 -11.90 15.40
CA LYS A 359 -4.03 -13.23 15.78
C LYS A 359 -5.45 -13.17 16.38
N ARG A 360 -5.81 -12.08 17.06
CA ARG A 360 -7.18 -11.84 17.58
C ARG A 360 -8.23 -11.57 16.49
N GLU A 361 -7.83 -11.31 15.24
CA GLU A 361 -8.75 -11.24 14.09
C GLU A 361 -9.35 -12.60 13.72
N GLY A 362 -8.74 -13.70 14.19
CA GLY A 362 -9.24 -15.06 14.02
C GLY A 362 -8.63 -15.86 12.87
N THR A 363 -8.99 -17.14 12.82
CA THR A 363 -8.27 -18.19 12.09
C THR A 363 -8.11 -17.91 10.58
N GLU A 364 -9.11 -17.30 9.91
CA GLU A 364 -9.04 -16.97 8.47
C GLU A 364 -7.88 -16.03 8.14
N VAL A 365 -7.62 -15.05 9.02
CA VAL A 365 -6.54 -14.07 8.86
C VAL A 365 -5.19 -14.74 9.15
N CYS A 366 -5.13 -15.57 10.19
CA CYS A 366 -3.94 -16.36 10.53
C CYS A 366 -3.54 -17.32 9.39
N GLU A 367 -4.47 -18.12 8.88
CA GLU A 367 -4.27 -19.04 7.76
C GLU A 367 -3.80 -18.32 6.50
N ARG A 368 -4.39 -17.17 6.19
CA ARG A 368 -3.99 -16.36 5.02
C ARG A 368 -2.61 -15.76 5.17
N LEU A 369 -2.19 -15.36 6.37
CA LEU A 369 -0.84 -14.85 6.61
C LEU A 369 0.19 -15.99 6.59
N ALA A 370 -0.06 -17.09 7.31
CA ALA A 370 0.82 -18.26 7.33
C ALA A 370 0.97 -18.93 5.94
N GLY A 371 -0.12 -18.97 5.17
CA GLY A 371 -0.13 -19.38 3.77
C GLY A 371 0.67 -18.44 2.86
N ALA A 372 0.51 -17.12 3.01
CA ALA A 372 1.28 -16.13 2.24
C ALA A 372 2.79 -16.16 2.55
N ILE A 373 3.17 -16.40 3.81
CA ILE A 373 4.57 -16.58 4.24
C ILE A 373 5.15 -17.85 3.61
N SER A 374 4.38 -18.95 3.63
CA SER A 374 4.80 -20.21 3.01
C SER A 374 4.83 -20.15 1.47
N GLY A 375 4.07 -19.22 0.89
CA GLY A 375 4.00 -18.97 -0.56
C GLY A 375 5.07 -18.02 -1.11
N PHE A 376 6.08 -17.59 -0.33
CA PHE A 376 7.18 -16.78 -0.85
C PHE A 376 8.22 -17.64 -1.61
N PRO A 377 8.54 -17.30 -2.89
CA PRO A 377 9.73 -17.78 -3.57
C PRO A 377 11.03 -17.41 -2.81
N HIS A 378 12.09 -18.17 -3.03
CA HIS A 378 13.36 -18.05 -2.28
C HIS A 378 13.97 -16.63 -2.29
N ASP A 379 13.95 -15.96 -3.44
CA ASP A 379 14.46 -14.60 -3.59
C ASP A 379 13.64 -13.58 -2.79
N ILE A 380 12.31 -13.69 -2.83
CA ILE A 380 11.37 -12.86 -2.06
C ILE A 380 11.45 -13.16 -0.56
N ALA A 381 11.63 -14.42 -0.17
CA ALA A 381 11.82 -14.83 1.22
C ALA A 381 13.12 -14.23 1.78
N THR A 382 14.24 -14.39 1.05
CA THR A 382 15.54 -13.78 1.38
C THR A 382 15.43 -12.25 1.47
N TYR A 383 14.82 -11.60 0.48
CA TYR A 383 14.62 -10.14 0.48
C TYR A 383 13.79 -9.63 1.66
N LYS A 384 12.77 -10.40 2.11
CA LYS A 384 11.93 -10.09 3.28
C LYS A 384 12.50 -10.57 4.63
N ARG A 385 13.70 -11.18 4.64
CA ARG A 385 14.29 -11.88 5.82
C ARG A 385 13.40 -12.98 6.39
N ALA A 386 12.51 -13.54 5.57
CA ALA A 386 11.44 -14.45 6.01
C ALA A 386 11.95 -15.83 6.47
N TYR A 387 13.20 -16.18 6.20
CA TYR A 387 13.82 -17.38 6.78
C TYR A 387 14.11 -17.24 8.27
N GLU A 388 14.29 -16.01 8.76
CA GLU A 388 14.59 -15.72 10.17
C GLU A 388 13.30 -15.78 11.01
N TRP A 389 12.32 -14.93 10.71
CA TRP A 389 11.09 -14.81 11.50
C TRP A 389 9.95 -15.75 11.05
N GLY A 390 9.98 -16.21 9.79
CA GLY A 390 8.86 -16.92 9.17
C GLY A 390 8.46 -18.25 9.84
N PRO A 391 9.40 -19.10 10.28
CA PRO A 391 9.05 -20.36 10.96
C PRO A 391 8.28 -20.13 12.26
N ALA A 392 8.82 -19.31 13.16
CA ALA A 392 8.22 -19.01 14.45
C ALA A 392 6.89 -18.24 14.32
N VAL A 393 6.80 -17.28 13.40
CA VAL A 393 5.53 -16.55 13.12
C VAL A 393 4.45 -17.49 12.60
N LYS A 394 4.79 -18.48 11.76
CA LYS A 394 3.80 -19.47 11.31
C LYS A 394 3.32 -20.38 12.45
N GLN A 395 4.22 -20.82 13.32
CA GLN A 395 3.86 -21.57 14.53
C GLN A 395 2.87 -20.76 15.39
N TYR A 396 3.21 -19.51 15.73
CA TYR A 396 2.35 -18.63 16.53
C TYR A 396 0.95 -18.44 15.96
N LEU A 397 0.83 -18.31 14.63
CA LEU A 397 -0.44 -18.18 13.91
C LEU A 397 -1.24 -19.49 13.81
N GLN A 398 -0.61 -20.65 14.05
CA GLN A 398 -1.24 -21.97 13.98
C GLN A 398 -1.63 -22.53 15.35
N GLU A 399 -0.98 -22.06 16.42
CA GLU A 399 -1.39 -22.32 17.80
C GLU A 399 -2.80 -21.74 18.07
N PRO A 400 -3.64 -22.40 18.90
CA PRO A 400 -4.94 -21.86 19.31
C PRO A 400 -4.85 -20.44 19.90
N ASN A 401 -6.00 -19.76 19.96
CA ASN A 401 -6.15 -18.58 20.79
C ASN A 401 -6.36 -19.02 22.25
N SER A 402 -5.50 -18.51 23.15
CA SER A 402 -5.56 -18.69 24.60
C SER A 402 -6.72 -17.92 25.24
#